data_AF-A0A916NCJ8-F1
#
_entry.id   AF-A0A916NCJ8-F1
#
_cell.length_a   1.000
_cell.length_b   1.000
_cell.length_c   1.000
_cell.angle_alpha   90.00
_cell.angle_beta   90.00
_cell.angle_gamma   90.00
#
_symmetry.space_group_name_H-M   'P 1'
#
loop_
_entity.id
_entity.type
_entity.pdbx_description
1 polymer ?
#
loop_
_entity_poly.entity_id
_entity_poly.type
_entity_poly.pdbx_seq_one_letter_code
_entity_poly.pdbx_strand_id
1 'polypeptide(L)'
;MKPIFPATYSTLCPDALSALISDKYDIEVIQCKLLVRGVGDTYLVESGDDRFILRIYRCSHRSLAQIKEEVLILQTLKHAGVSVSYPILDVSGQAILSIEAVEGLRH
;
A
#
# COMPACT_ATOMS: atom_id res chain seq x y z
N MET A 1 -20.55 -17.86 3.87
CA MET A 1 -19.35 -17.61 3.04
C MET A 1 -18.89 -18.92 2.44
N LYS A 2 -18.54 -18.94 1.15
CA LYS A 2 -17.97 -20.12 0.48
C LYS A 2 -16.55 -20.36 1.04
N PRO A 3 -16.18 -21.59 1.42
CA PRO A 3 -14.83 -21.84 1.94
C PRO A 3 -13.80 -21.56 0.86
N ILE A 4 -12.80 -20.76 1.21
CA ILE A 4 -11.65 -20.43 0.35
C ILE A 4 -10.61 -21.53 0.56
N PHE A 5 -10.05 -22.06 -0.53
CA PHE A 5 -8.96 -23.02 -0.45
C PHE A 5 -7.71 -22.37 0.19
N PRO A 6 -7.02 -23.03 1.14
CA PRO A 6 -5.90 -22.43 1.86
C PRO A 6 -4.74 -22.11 0.91
N ALA A 7 -4.14 -20.93 1.09
CA ALA A 7 -2.95 -20.50 0.38
C ALA A 7 -1.75 -20.46 1.33
N THR A 8 -0.56 -20.83 0.85
CA THR A 8 0.69 -20.58 1.59
C THR A 8 1.04 -19.09 1.58
N TYR A 9 0.72 -18.40 0.48
CA TYR A 9 0.87 -16.95 0.33
C TYR A 9 -0.25 -16.36 -0.53
N SER A 10 -1.10 -15.49 0.03
CA SER A 10 -1.94 -14.60 -0.76
C SER A 10 -1.18 -13.31 -1.06
N THR A 11 -0.67 -13.15 -2.28
CA THR A 11 -0.02 -11.90 -2.70
C THR A 11 -0.99 -11.12 -3.59
N LEU A 12 -1.12 -9.81 -3.37
CA LEU A 12 -2.01 -9.00 -4.18
C LEU A 12 -1.48 -8.90 -5.62
N CYS A 13 -2.38 -9.00 -6.60
CA CYS A 13 -2.02 -8.99 -8.01
C CYS A 13 -1.53 -7.58 -8.42
N PRO A 14 -0.32 -7.43 -8.97
CA PRO A 14 0.19 -6.13 -9.40
C PRO A 14 -0.73 -5.42 -10.41
N ASP A 15 -1.28 -6.13 -11.38
CA ASP A 15 -2.15 -5.53 -12.40
C ASP A 15 -3.46 -4.98 -11.80
N ALA A 16 -4.03 -5.70 -10.83
CA ALA A 16 -5.21 -5.24 -10.11
C ALA A 16 -4.88 -4.03 -9.20
N LEU A 17 -3.67 -4.01 -8.62
CA LEU A 17 -3.19 -2.86 -7.86
C LEU A 17 -2.96 -1.64 -8.76
N SER A 18 -2.44 -1.81 -9.98
CA SER A 18 -2.31 -0.69 -10.92
C SER A 18 -3.65 0.00 -11.14
N ALA A 19 -4.70 -0.76 -11.47
CA ALA A 19 -6.03 -0.20 -11.69
C ALA A 19 -6.60 0.49 -10.44
N LEU A 20 -6.43 -0.12 -9.26
CA LEU A 20 -6.88 0.46 -8.00
C LEU A 20 -6.17 1.78 -7.67
N ILE A 21 -4.84 1.81 -7.85
CA ILE A 21 -4.04 3.00 -7.52
C ILE A 21 -4.30 4.11 -8.52
N SER A 22 -4.47 3.80 -9.82
CA SER A 22 -4.86 4.81 -10.81
C SER A 22 -6.17 5.50 -10.42
N ASP A 23 -7.17 4.74 -10.00
CA ASP A 23 -8.47 5.28 -9.54
C ASP A 23 -8.33 6.10 -8.25
N LYS A 24 -7.61 5.59 -7.24
CA LYS A 24 -7.52 6.24 -5.93
C LYS A 24 -6.69 7.52 -5.91
N TYR A 25 -5.69 7.62 -6.78
CA TYR A 25 -4.77 8.75 -6.79
C TYR A 25 -4.94 9.66 -8.00
N ASP A 26 -5.86 9.34 -8.93
CA ASP A 26 -6.07 10.06 -10.19
C ASP A 26 -4.76 10.22 -10.99
N ILE A 27 -4.02 9.11 -11.10
CA ILE A 27 -2.76 9.01 -11.84
C ILE A 27 -2.82 7.90 -12.87
N GLU A 28 -2.04 8.00 -13.94
CA GLU A 28 -1.91 6.93 -14.93
C GLU A 28 -0.78 5.97 -14.52
N VAL A 29 -1.12 4.88 -13.83
CA VAL A 29 -0.15 3.82 -13.52
C VAL A 29 0.19 3.04 -14.79
N ILE A 30 1.43 3.20 -15.26
CA ILE A 30 2.00 2.43 -16.38
C ILE A 30 2.28 1.01 -15.94
N GLN A 31 2.84 0.85 -14.73
CA GLN A 31 3.24 -0.45 -14.25
C GLN A 31 3.27 -0.53 -12.72
N CYS A 32 2.84 -1.67 -12.18
CA CYS A 32 3.04 -2.04 -10.79
C CYS A 32 3.88 -3.33 -10.74
N LYS A 33 4.93 -3.35 -9.91
CA LYS A 33 5.84 -4.50 -9.76
C LYS A 33 6.04 -4.83 -8.30
N LEU A 34 5.86 -6.09 -7.93
CA LEU A 34 6.26 -6.56 -6.61
C LEU A 34 7.80 -6.51 -6.49
N LEU A 35 8.30 -5.74 -5.53
CA LEU A 35 9.74 -5.66 -5.22
C LEU A 35 10.13 -6.65 -4.13
N VAL A 36 9.39 -6.64 -3.02
CA VAL A 36 9.71 -7.43 -1.83
C VAL A 36 8.44 -8.05 -1.27
N ARG A 37 8.52 -9.33 -0.94
CA ARG A 37 7.49 -10.08 -0.21
C ARG A 37 8.03 -10.46 1.17
N GLY A 38 7.19 -10.38 2.21
CA GLY A 38 7.60 -10.77 3.57
C GLY A 38 6.66 -10.24 4.63
N VAL A 39 7.21 -9.49 5.61
CA VAL A 39 6.47 -8.87 6.72
C VAL A 39 5.37 -7.93 6.20
N GLY A 40 5.67 -7.22 5.10
CA GLY A 40 4.72 -6.54 4.24
C GLY A 40 5.13 -6.75 2.79
N ASP A 41 4.19 -6.58 1.88
CA ASP A 41 4.47 -6.64 0.45
C ASP A 41 4.75 -5.20 -0.04
N THR A 42 5.86 -5.01 -0.75
CA THR A 42 6.27 -3.69 -1.27
C THR A 42 6.26 -3.74 -2.78
N TYR A 43 5.59 -2.77 -3.40
CA TYR A 43 5.45 -2.66 -4.84
C TYR A 43 6.04 -1.34 -5.33
N LEU A 44 6.69 -1.38 -6.48
CA LEU A 44 7.03 -0.21 -7.27
C LEU A 44 5.84 0.14 -8.15
N VAL A 45 5.41 1.39 -8.12
CA VAL A 45 4.38 1.94 -8.99
C VAL A 45 5.05 2.98 -9.89
N GLU A 46 4.95 2.79 -11.20
CA GLU A 46 5.52 3.66 -12.23
C GLU A 46 4.37 4.43 -12.91
N SER A 47 4.48 5.76 -12.99
CA SER A 47 3.45 6.64 -13.56
C SER A 47 4.15 7.78 -14.31
N GLY A 48 4.21 7.70 -15.64
CA GLY A 48 5.05 8.59 -16.45
C GLY A 48 6.53 8.46 -16.07
N ASP A 49 7.18 9.58 -15.77
CA ASP A 49 8.56 9.63 -15.29
C ASP A 49 8.68 9.45 -13.76
N ASP A 50 7.56 9.43 -13.04
CA ASP A 50 7.52 9.33 -11.59
C ASP A 50 7.47 7.88 -11.12
N ARG A 51 8.03 7.66 -9.93
CA ARG A 51 8.07 6.35 -9.27
C ARG A 51 7.65 6.48 -7.82
N PHE A 52 6.78 5.57 -7.40
CA PHE A 52 6.23 5.51 -6.06
C PHE A 52 6.40 4.13 -5.45
N ILE A 53 6.33 4.07 -4.12
CA ILE A 53 6.36 2.81 -3.37
C ILE A 53 5.00 2.61 -2.71
N LEU A 54 4.33 1.52 -3.08
CA LEU A 54 3.12 1.05 -2.42
C LEU A 54 3.52 -0.01 -1.38
N ARG A 55 3.21 0.26 -0.11
CA ARG A 55 3.45 -0.65 1.01
C ARG A 55 2.14 -1.27 1.44
N ILE A 56 2.07 -2.60 1.45
CA ILE A 56 0.89 -3.36 1.88
C ILE A 56 1.25 -4.16 3.14
N TYR A 57 0.61 -3.81 4.24
CA TYR A 57 0.74 -4.44 5.54
C TYR A 57 -0.21 -5.63 5.66
N ARG A 58 0.29 -6.68 6.29
CA ARG A 58 -0.53 -7.84 6.67
C ARG A 58 -1.14 -7.62 8.04
N CYS A 59 -2.42 -7.96 8.18
CA CYS A 59 -3.14 -7.89 9.44
C CYS A 59 -2.49 -8.70 10.58
N SER A 60 -1.76 -9.77 10.25
CA SER A 60 -1.02 -10.59 11.21
C SER A 60 0.21 -9.91 11.82
N HIS A 61 0.77 -8.87 11.19
CA HIS A 61 2.04 -8.25 11.59
C HIS A 61 1.90 -6.82 12.10
N ARG A 62 0.91 -6.08 11.59
CA ARG A 62 0.65 -4.68 11.98
C ARG A 62 -0.85 -4.44 12.09
N SER A 63 -1.26 -3.85 13.21
CA SER A 63 -2.63 -3.35 13.36
C SER A 63 -2.77 -1.99 12.69
N LEU A 64 -4.00 -1.62 12.31
CA LEU A 64 -4.29 -0.30 11.73
C LEU A 64 -3.82 0.85 12.64
N ALA A 65 -3.94 0.70 13.97
CA ALA A 65 -3.45 1.70 14.92
C ALA A 65 -1.94 1.90 14.81
N GLN A 66 -1.17 0.81 14.72
CA GLN A 66 0.30 0.89 14.55
C GLN A 66 0.68 1.55 13.22
N ILE A 67 -0.05 1.26 12.15
CA ILE A 67 0.19 1.86 10.83
C ILE A 67 -0.11 3.37 10.88
N LYS A 68 -1.18 3.78 11.55
CA LYS A 68 -1.52 5.20 11.75
C LYS A 68 -0.44 5.95 12.51
N GLU A 69 0.12 5.37 13.57
CA GLU A 69 1.24 5.97 14.30
C GLU A 69 2.51 6.08 13.43
N GLU A 70 2.82 5.06 12.62
CA GLU A 70 3.94 5.14 11.67
C GLU A 70 3.75 6.29 10.66
N VAL A 71 2.57 6.38 10.05
CA VAL A 71 2.19 7.44 9.12
C VAL A 71 2.32 8.82 9.76
N LEU A 72 1.84 8.96 11.00
CA LEU A 72 1.96 10.21 11.77
C LEU A 72 3.42 10.61 11.99
N ILE A 73 4.27 9.67 12.42
CA ILE A 73 5.70 9.93 12.64
C ILE A 73 6.38 10.36 11.35
N LEU A 74 6.13 9.67 10.23
CA LEU A 74 6.71 10.02 8.92
C LEU A 74 6.26 11.41 8.45
N GLN A 75 5.00 11.76 8.67
CA GLN A 75 4.49 13.10 8.39
C GLN A 75 5.17 14.15 9.28
N THR A 76 5.30 13.91 10.59
CA THR A 76 5.98 14.85 11.50
C THR A 76 7.43 15.08 11.08
N LEU A 77 8.17 14.02 10.73
CA LEU A 77 9.55 14.12 10.25
C LEU A 77 9.66 14.92 8.95
N LYS A 78 8.74 14.69 8.00
CA LYS A 78 8.65 15.50 6.77
C LYS A 78 8.43 16.98 7.08
N HIS A 79 7.51 17.31 7.98
CA HIS A 79 7.23 18.70 8.37
C HIS A 79 8.42 19.36 9.07
N ALA A 80 9.25 18.57 9.77
CA ALA A 80 10.51 19.02 10.36
C ALA A 80 11.66 19.16 9.35
N GLY A 81 11.42 18.91 8.05
CA GLY A 81 12.43 19.02 6.99
C GLY A 81 13.41 17.84 6.91
N VAL A 82 13.13 16.74 7.62
CA VAL A 82 13.98 15.54 7.57
C VAL A 82 13.71 14.81 6.25
N SER A 83 14.78 14.41 5.56
CA SER A 83 14.68 13.60 4.34
C SER A 83 14.28 12.16 4.69
N VAL A 84 12.97 11.89 4.61
CA VAL A 84 12.38 10.57 4.82
C VAL A 84 11.34 10.28 3.73
N SER A 85 11.08 8.99 3.48
CA SER A 85 9.88 8.59 2.74
C SER A 85 8.63 8.98 3.54
N TYR A 86 7.65 9.60 2.88
CA TYR A 86 6.42 10.05 3.53
C TYR A 86 5.18 9.55 2.78
N PRO A 87 4.05 9.40 3.47
CA PRO A 87 2.79 8.95 2.84
C PRO A 87 2.27 9.99 1.85
N ILE A 88 1.70 9.51 0.73
CA ILE A 88 0.99 10.31 -0.26
C ILE A 88 -0.50 10.09 -0.02
N LEU A 89 -1.25 11.20 0.04
CA LEU A 89 -2.69 11.16 0.25
C LEU A 89 -3.39 10.80 -1.06
N ASP A 90 -4.43 9.99 -0.97
CA ASP A 90 -5.35 9.74 -2.08
C ASP A 90 -6.21 10.98 -2.39
N VAL A 91 -7.03 10.91 -3.44
CA VAL A 91 -7.94 12.03 -3.81
C VAL A 91 -8.97 12.36 -2.73
N SER A 92 -9.19 11.46 -1.78
CA SER A 92 -10.08 11.64 -0.63
C SER A 92 -9.34 12.16 0.62
N GLY A 93 -8.04 12.46 0.52
CA GLY A 93 -7.21 12.94 1.63
C GLY A 93 -6.76 11.85 2.61
N GLN A 94 -6.92 10.57 2.27
CA GLN A 94 -6.55 9.44 3.12
C GLN A 94 -5.12 8.95 2.81
N ALA A 95 -4.34 8.71 3.87
CA ALA A 95 -2.97 8.21 3.75
C ALA A 95 -2.88 6.67 3.72
N ILE A 96 -3.93 5.98 4.16
CA ILE A 96 -3.96 4.52 4.33
C ILE A 96 -5.21 4.02 3.62
N LEU A 97 -5.03 3.11 2.67
CA LEU A 97 -6.13 2.44 1.99
C LEU A 97 -6.49 1.15 2.73
N SER A 98 -7.67 0.60 2.43
CA SER A 98 -8.10 -0.70 2.95
C SER A 98 -8.51 -1.58 1.78
N ILE A 99 -7.94 -2.79 1.71
CA ILE A 99 -8.14 -3.73 0.61
C ILE A 99 -8.65 -5.04 1.17
N GLU A 100 -9.83 -5.47 0.73
CA GLU A 100 -10.37 -6.79 1.04
C GLU A 100 -9.60 -7.86 0.27
N ALA A 101 -8.68 -8.55 0.95
CA ALA A 101 -7.92 -9.65 0.38
C ALA A 101 -8.51 -11.01 0.78
N VAL A 102 -8.04 -12.07 0.11
CA VAL A 102 -8.47 -13.45 0.37
C VAL A 102 -8.20 -13.89 1.82
N GLU A 103 -7.15 -13.36 2.45
CA GLU A 103 -6.77 -13.62 3.86
C GLU A 103 -7.43 -12.64 4.85
N GLY A 104 -8.29 -11.73 4.37
CA GLY A 104 -8.91 -10.66 5.14
C GLY A 104 -8.36 -9.27 4.79
N LEU A 105 -8.75 -8.28 5.60
CA LEU A 105 -8.43 -6.87 5.36
C LEU A 105 -6.92 -6.60 5.39
N ARG A 106 -6.43 -5.88 4.39
CA ARG A 106 -5.06 -5.37 4.30
C ARG A 106 -5.06 -3.85 4.20
N HIS A 107 -3.95 -3.25 4.60
CA HIS A 107 -3.73 -1.80 4.63
C HIS A 107 -2.45 -1.42 3.92
#